data_AF-A0A1X1KL54-F1
#
_entry.id   AF-A0A1X1KL54-F1
#
_cell.length_a   1.000
_cell.length_b   1.000
_cell.length_c   1.000
_cell.angle_alpha   90.00
_cell.angle_beta   90.00
_cell.angle_gamma   90.00
#
_symmetry.space_group_name_H-M   'P 1'
#
loop_
_entity.id
_entity.type
_entity.pdbx_description
1 polymer ?
#
loop_
_entity_poly.entity_id
_entity_poly.type
_entity_poly.pdbx_seq_one_letter_code
_entity_poly.pdbx_strand_id
1 'polypeptide(L)'
;MVVIKKRDNVIPVDFGEFRLEFVANDKNIHKMESVGKKLKKDGEKLANTEDSKAFETLQDLVKGSWTELFDRDAYNKVYDFSNGSTVDTMAYLLEAITGVISEWEKRNNTDALKKYLGD
;
A
#
# COMPACT_ATOMS: atom_id res chain seq x y z
N MET A 1 -30.05 9.33 24.83
CA MET A 1 -28.92 9.86 24.02
C MET A 1 -28.35 8.73 23.20
N VAL A 2 -28.21 8.87 21.89
CA VAL A 2 -27.59 7.87 21.02
C VAL A 2 -26.08 8.13 20.95
N VAL A 3 -25.25 7.11 21.17
CA VAL A 3 -23.78 7.21 21.12
C VAL A 3 -23.28 6.37 19.96
N ILE A 4 -22.64 7.01 18.97
CA ILE A 4 -22.03 6.34 17.83
C ILE A 4 -20.53 6.16 18.12
N LYS A 5 -20.04 4.92 18.04
CA LYS A 5 -18.60 4.62 18.18
C LYS A 5 -17.93 4.70 16.81
N LYS A 6 -16.85 5.48 16.71
CA LYS A 6 -16.00 5.51 15.51
C LYS A 6 -15.44 4.10 15.27
N ARG A 7 -15.59 3.60 14.06
CA ARG A 7 -14.97 2.33 13.65
C ARG A 7 -13.48 2.55 13.43
N ASP A 8 -12.66 1.61 13.89
CA ASP A 8 -11.25 1.59 13.53
C ASP A 8 -11.13 1.22 12.06
N ASN A 9 -10.48 2.07 11.30
CA ASN A 9 -10.27 1.92 9.88
C ASN A 9 -8.79 1.79 9.52
N VAL A 10 -7.93 1.52 10.50
CA VAL A 10 -6.51 1.26 10.26
C VAL A 10 -6.31 -0.21 9.87
N ILE A 11 -5.64 -0.44 8.74
CA ILE A 11 -5.15 -1.76 8.33
C ILE A 11 -3.65 -1.79 8.60
N PRO A 12 -3.17 -2.69 9.47
CA PRO A 12 -1.75 -2.81 9.69
C PRO A 12 -1.04 -3.64 8.63
N VAL A 13 0.17 -3.20 8.28
CA VAL A 13 1.10 -3.96 7.45
C VAL A 13 2.28 -4.33 8.33
N ASP A 14 2.39 -5.63 8.62
CA ASP A 14 3.36 -6.17 9.56
C ASP A 14 4.58 -6.73 8.81
N PHE A 15 5.76 -6.21 9.10
CA PHE A 15 7.04 -6.66 8.56
C PHE A 15 7.81 -7.56 9.56
N GLY A 16 7.20 -7.89 10.69
CA GLY A 16 7.83 -8.63 11.80
C GLY A 16 8.69 -7.75 12.71
N GLU A 17 9.58 -6.94 12.12
CA GLU A 17 10.46 -6.03 12.86
C GLU A 17 9.83 -4.66 13.16
N PHE A 18 8.94 -4.23 12.29
CA PHE A 18 8.18 -2.99 12.42
C PHE A 18 6.80 -3.16 11.77
N ARG A 19 5.96 -2.17 12.02
CA ARG A 19 4.60 -2.12 11.47
C ARG A 19 4.33 -0.77 10.86
N LEU A 20 3.66 -0.78 9.71
CA LEU A 20 3.09 0.40 9.09
C LEU A 20 1.58 0.39 9.30
N GLU A 21 1.00 1.58 9.41
CA GLU A 21 -0.43 1.77 9.65
C GLU A 21 -1.06 2.45 8.43
N PHE A 22 -1.89 1.71 7.71
CA PHE A 22 -2.61 2.26 6.57
C PHE A 22 -4.01 2.72 7.00
N VAL A 23 -4.31 4.01 6.83
CA VAL A 23 -5.65 4.54 7.09
C VAL A 23 -6.56 4.18 5.91
N ALA A 24 -7.36 3.13 6.06
CA ALA A 24 -8.22 2.61 5.02
C ALA A 24 -9.52 3.42 4.94
N ASN A 25 -9.68 4.15 3.83
CA ASN A 25 -10.88 4.86 3.45
C ASN A 25 -10.94 4.88 1.90
N ASP A 26 -12.09 5.19 1.34
CA ASP A 26 -12.32 5.13 -0.11
C ASP A 26 -11.25 5.90 -0.90
N LYS A 27 -10.90 7.12 -0.45
CA LYS A 27 -9.89 7.96 -1.10
C LYS A 27 -8.52 7.28 -1.11
N ASN A 28 -8.09 6.75 0.04
CA ASN A 28 -6.78 6.14 0.17
C ASN A 28 -6.71 4.78 -0.55
N ILE A 29 -7.79 4.01 -0.57
CA ILE A 29 -7.86 2.74 -1.30
C ILE A 29 -7.76 2.99 -2.81
N HIS A 30 -8.54 3.92 -3.37
CA HIS A 30 -8.42 4.27 -4.79
C HIS A 30 -7.03 4.79 -5.16
N LYS A 31 -6.42 5.56 -4.26
CA LYS A 31 -5.03 6.01 -4.42
C LYS A 31 -4.07 4.81 -4.47
N MET A 32 -4.22 3.87 -3.56
CA MET A 32 -3.42 2.65 -3.48
C MET A 32 -3.56 1.77 -4.75
N GLU A 33 -4.77 1.61 -5.27
CA GLU A 33 -5.03 0.92 -6.53
C GLU A 33 -4.32 1.60 -7.72
N SER A 34 -4.41 2.93 -7.78
CA SER A 34 -3.79 3.71 -8.85
C SER A 34 -2.27 3.62 -8.83
N VAL A 35 -1.67 3.76 -7.65
CA VAL A 35 -0.23 3.59 -7.42
C VAL A 35 0.21 2.17 -7.79
N GLY A 36 -0.52 1.15 -7.36
CA GLY A 36 -0.20 -0.25 -7.69
C GLY A 36 -0.23 -0.53 -9.19
N LYS A 37 -1.21 0.00 -9.92
CA LYS A 37 -1.29 -0.12 -11.40
C LYS A 37 -0.11 0.58 -12.08
N LYS A 38 0.25 1.78 -11.61
CA LYS A 38 1.40 2.53 -12.16
C LYS A 38 2.71 1.78 -11.92
N LEU A 39 2.94 1.31 -10.69
CA LEU A 39 4.14 0.57 -10.31
C LEU A 39 4.33 -0.70 -11.15
N LYS A 40 3.27 -1.49 -11.36
CA LYS A 40 3.36 -2.69 -12.22
C LYS A 40 3.78 -2.34 -13.64
N LYS A 41 3.11 -1.36 -14.24
CA LYS A 41 3.40 -0.91 -15.62
C LYS A 41 4.82 -0.36 -15.78
N ASP A 42 5.26 0.46 -14.83
CA ASP A 42 6.58 1.09 -14.90
C ASP A 42 7.68 0.08 -14.55
N GLY A 43 7.47 -0.80 -13.57
CA GLY A 43 8.37 -1.92 -13.25
C GLY A 43 8.60 -2.87 -14.41
N GLU A 44 7.55 -3.26 -15.12
CA GLU A 44 7.65 -4.13 -16.31
C GLU A 44 8.49 -3.49 -17.43
N LYS A 45 8.36 -2.17 -17.65
CA LYS A 45 9.18 -1.48 -18.65
C LYS A 45 10.65 -1.45 -18.24
N LEU A 46 10.92 -1.23 -16.95
CA LEU A 46 12.26 -1.05 -16.42
C LEU A 46 13.00 -2.39 -16.32
N ALA A 47 12.30 -3.49 -16.05
CA ALA A 47 12.87 -4.85 -16.08
C ALA A 47 13.42 -5.26 -17.46
N ASN A 48 12.98 -4.61 -18.53
CA ASN A 48 13.40 -4.87 -19.91
C ASN A 48 14.49 -3.90 -20.40
N THR A 49 15.18 -3.20 -19.51
CA THR A 49 16.19 -2.18 -19.86
C THR A 49 17.40 -2.27 -18.93
N GLU A 50 18.61 -2.24 -19.51
CA GLU A 50 19.89 -2.26 -18.77
C GLU A 50 20.46 -0.84 -18.52
N ASP A 51 19.67 0.22 -18.71
CA ASP A 51 20.10 1.61 -18.53
C ASP A 51 20.13 2.00 -17.05
N SER A 52 21.31 2.40 -16.56
CA SER A 52 21.49 2.97 -15.21
C SER A 52 20.50 4.09 -14.85
N LYS A 53 20.07 4.93 -15.80
CA LYS A 53 19.07 5.99 -15.57
C LYS A 53 17.67 5.42 -15.32
N ALA A 54 17.39 4.25 -15.89
CA ALA A 54 16.15 3.53 -15.67
C ALA A 54 16.06 3.08 -14.20
N PHE A 55 17.19 2.67 -13.62
CA PHE A 55 17.25 2.26 -12.21
C PHE A 55 17.04 3.44 -11.24
N GLU A 56 17.65 4.60 -11.49
CA GLU A 56 17.40 5.82 -10.69
C GLU A 56 15.92 6.22 -10.74
N THR A 57 15.33 6.16 -11.94
CA THR A 57 13.90 6.43 -12.14
C THR A 57 13.02 5.45 -11.36
N LEU A 58 13.40 4.17 -11.31
CA LEU A 58 12.69 3.15 -10.52
C LEU A 58 12.75 3.49 -9.03
N GLN A 59 13.93 3.84 -8.53
CA GLN A 59 14.14 4.16 -7.12
C GLN A 59 13.29 5.36 -6.68
N ASP A 60 13.27 6.42 -7.47
CA ASP A 60 12.44 7.60 -7.21
C ASP A 60 10.95 7.28 -7.23
N LEU A 61 10.51 6.43 -8.18
CA LEU A 61 9.13 5.98 -8.25
C LEU A 61 8.73 5.18 -7.00
N VAL A 62 9.57 4.24 -6.57
CA VAL A 62 9.31 3.39 -5.40
C VAL A 62 9.27 4.23 -4.13
N LYS A 63 10.24 5.13 -3.96
CA LYS A 63 10.31 6.08 -2.83
C LYS A 63 9.10 7.00 -2.77
N GLY A 64 8.73 7.57 -3.91
CA GLY A 64 7.55 8.41 -4.05
C GLY A 64 6.29 7.66 -3.67
N SER A 65 6.15 6.41 -4.12
CA SER A 65 4.96 5.59 -3.87
C SER A 65 4.80 5.20 -2.40
N TRP A 66 5.88 4.79 -1.72
CA TRP A 66 5.86 4.55 -0.27
C TRP A 66 5.48 5.81 0.52
N THR A 67 6.11 6.94 0.18
CA THR A 67 5.84 8.24 0.82
C THR A 67 4.41 8.69 0.61
N GLU A 68 3.86 8.41 -0.58
CA GLU A 68 2.53 8.82 -0.97
C GLU A 68 1.42 7.99 -0.29
N LEU A 69 1.64 6.69 -0.08
CA LEU A 69 0.66 5.78 0.51
C LEU A 69 0.73 5.72 2.03
N PHE A 70 1.91 5.91 2.60
CA PHE A 70 2.16 5.92 4.04
C PHE A 70 2.76 7.28 4.44
N ASP A 71 4.08 7.33 4.57
CA ASP A 71 4.84 8.55 4.84
C ASP A 71 6.31 8.36 4.44
N ARG A 72 7.13 9.40 4.63
CA ARG A 72 8.56 9.37 4.29
C ARG A 72 9.34 8.34 5.13
N ASP A 73 8.94 8.15 6.38
CA ASP A 73 9.63 7.24 7.31
C ASP A 73 9.39 5.77 6.93
N ALA A 74 8.21 5.46 6.40
CA ALA A 74 7.86 4.15 5.86
C ALA A 74 8.82 3.71 4.75
N TYR A 75 9.16 4.61 3.81
CA TYR A 75 10.15 4.28 2.78
C TYR A 75 11.50 3.90 3.38
N ASN A 76 12.02 4.71 4.31
CA ASN A 76 13.33 4.46 4.91
C ASN A 76 13.35 3.11 5.63
N LYS A 77 12.33 2.83 6.45
CA LYS A 77 12.20 1.54 7.17
C LYS A 77 12.20 0.35 6.23
N VAL A 78 11.41 0.40 5.15
CA VAL A 78 11.31 -0.70 4.20
C VAL A 78 12.60 -0.83 3.36
N TYR A 79 13.22 0.29 2.99
CA TYR A 79 14.48 0.28 2.24
C TYR A 79 15.62 -0.31 3.07
N ASP A 80 15.72 0.07 4.35
CA ASP A 80 16.69 -0.50 5.29
C ASP A 80 16.41 -1.99 5.53
N PHE A 81 15.14 -2.37 5.73
CA PHE A 81 14.71 -3.78 5.84
C PHE A 81 15.06 -4.61 4.60
N SER A 82 15.04 -3.99 3.42
CA SER A 82 15.45 -4.62 2.17
C SER A 82 16.97 -4.67 1.96
N ASN A 83 17.77 -4.29 2.96
CA ASN A 83 19.23 -4.15 2.84
C ASN A 83 19.66 -3.20 1.70
N GLY A 84 18.88 -2.15 1.46
CA GLY A 84 19.13 -1.17 0.40
C GLY A 84 18.72 -1.61 -1.02
N SER A 85 17.91 -2.66 -1.15
CA SER A 85 17.43 -3.17 -2.43
C SER A 85 16.16 -2.44 -2.90
N THR A 86 16.28 -1.62 -3.95
CA THR A 86 15.12 -0.95 -4.57
C THR A 86 14.10 -1.96 -5.11
N VAL A 87 14.55 -3.08 -5.65
CA VAL A 87 13.69 -4.12 -6.24
C VAL A 87 12.86 -4.79 -5.15
N ASP A 88 13.49 -5.18 -4.03
CA ASP A 88 12.77 -5.81 -2.92
C ASP A 88 11.83 -4.81 -2.24
N THR A 89 12.27 -3.55 -2.08
CA THR A 89 11.41 -2.45 -1.59
C THR A 89 10.16 -2.27 -2.44
N MET A 90 10.27 -2.45 -3.76
CA MET A 90 9.14 -2.44 -4.68
C MET A 90 8.25 -3.67 -4.52
N ALA A 91 8.84 -4.86 -4.42
CA ALA A 91 8.09 -6.11 -4.22
C ALA A 91 7.23 -6.03 -2.95
N TYR A 92 7.81 -5.61 -1.83
CA TYR A 92 7.09 -5.39 -0.58
C TYR A 92 5.97 -4.36 -0.69
N LEU A 93 6.15 -3.32 -1.52
CA LEU A 93 5.08 -2.35 -1.77
C LEU A 93 3.90 -2.98 -2.51
N LEU A 94 4.16 -3.81 -3.52
CA LEU A 94 3.12 -4.53 -4.26
C LEU A 94 2.39 -5.55 -3.38
N GLU A 95 3.12 -6.23 -2.49
CA GLU A 95 2.54 -7.12 -1.48
C GLU A 95 1.66 -6.37 -0.48
N ALA A 96 2.15 -5.25 0.07
CA ALA A 96 1.40 -4.40 0.98
C ALA A 96 0.10 -3.87 0.33
N ILE A 97 0.19 -3.39 -0.92
CA ILE A 97 -0.98 -2.95 -1.70
C ILE A 97 -2.01 -4.08 -1.82
N THR A 98 -1.56 -5.27 -2.21
CA THR A 98 -2.44 -6.42 -2.42
C THR A 98 -3.11 -6.87 -1.11
N GLY A 99 -2.33 -6.93 -0.02
CA GLY A 99 -2.82 -7.31 1.30
C GLY A 99 -3.83 -6.31 1.86
N VAL A 100 -3.54 -5.01 1.76
CA VAL A 100 -4.43 -3.95 2.23
C VAL A 100 -5.75 -3.92 1.47
N ILE A 101 -5.73 -4.05 0.14
CA ILE A 101 -6.96 -4.11 -0.68
C ILE A 101 -7.80 -5.33 -0.28
N SER A 102 -7.19 -6.51 -0.16
CA SER A 102 -7.92 -7.72 0.24
C SER A 102 -8.55 -7.59 1.63
N GLU A 103 -7.82 -7.02 2.59
CA GLU A 103 -8.34 -6.79 3.94
C GLU A 103 -9.46 -5.73 3.96
N TRP A 104 -9.34 -4.68 3.14
CA TRP A 104 -10.39 -3.69 2.96
C TRP A 104 -11.68 -4.30 2.40
N GLU A 105 -11.58 -5.15 1.39
CA GLU A 105 -12.73 -5.85 0.80
C GLU A 105 -13.41 -6.77 1.82
N LYS A 106 -12.64 -7.50 2.64
CA LYS A 106 -13.18 -8.33 3.72
C LYS A 106 -13.95 -7.51 4.76
N ARG A 107 -13.42 -6.35 5.15
CA ARG A 107 -14.04 -5.46 6.15
C ARG A 107 -15.28 -4.74 5.63
N ASN A 108 -15.29 -4.38 4.35
CA ASN A 108 -16.38 -3.65 3.71
C ASN A 108 -17.34 -4.53 2.92
N ASN A 109 -17.23 -5.85 3.06
CA ASN A 109 -18.23 -6.75 2.53
C ASN A 109 -19.62 -6.30 3.01
N THR A 110 -20.53 -6.15 2.06
CA THR A 110 -21.85 -5.51 2.17
C THR A 110 -22.76 -6.14 3.22
N ASP A 111 -22.37 -7.27 3.80
CA ASP A 111 -23.06 -7.97 4.89
C ASP A 111 -23.30 -7.08 6.13
N ALA A 112 -22.39 -6.14 6.43
CA ALA A 112 -22.61 -5.20 7.53
C ALA A 112 -23.75 -4.20 7.24
N LEU A 113 -23.96 -3.84 5.97
CA LEU A 113 -25.08 -2.98 5.55
C LEU A 113 -26.39 -3.78 5.45
N LYS A 114 -26.34 -5.03 4.99
CA LYS A 114 -27.53 -5.93 4.91
C LYS A 114 -28.26 -6.03 6.26
N LYS A 115 -27.51 -6.18 7.36
CA LYS A 115 -28.05 -6.19 8.73
C LYS A 115 -28.90 -4.96 9.09
N TYR A 116 -28.57 -3.79 8.53
CA TYR A 116 -29.33 -2.56 8.75
C TYR A 116 -30.42 -2.32 7.69
N LEU A 117 -30.29 -2.94 6.53
CA LEU A 117 -31.23 -2.83 5.41
C LEU A 117 -32.36 -3.87 5.47
N GLY A 118 -32.26 -4.88 6.34
CA GLY A 118 -33.35 -5.81 6.64
C GLY A 118 -33.33 -7.13 5.86
N ASP A 119 -32.18 -7.53 5.32
CA ASP A 119 -31.92 -8.87 4.77
C ASP A 119 -31.07 -9.70 5.73
#